data_AF-X0V5P4-F1
#
_entry.id   AF-X0V5P4-F1
#
_cell.length_a   1.000
_cell.length_b   1.000
_cell.length_c   1.000
_cell.angle_alpha   90.00
_cell.angle_beta   90.00
_cell.angle_gamma   90.00
#
_symmetry.space_group_name_H-M   'P 1'
#
loop_
_entity.id
_entity.type
_entity.pdbx_description
1 polymer ?
#
loop_
_entity_poly.entity_id
_entity_poly.type
_entity_poly.pdbx_seq_one_letter_code
_entity_poly.pdbx_strand_id
1 'polypeptide(L)'
;PHIWQDNSFHDHFIYPDLVASDNAIKEQIEAAFDYFNALHKACWDAGKEFIDEWKKVPRKAGTIRDVFVKGAPKDFEACQVKAQDIVFRLSEFEIDKRIISDFELPKGEGTIDIGQEAVSGPGWSHGYTTINLSNPANASGEIDTFLTYFSTNGSGVFFGTFYGSSPNYTSRDVEDIGSVVSGDVRTFTGLHCDVETDDFAGMYVTSGAIVLNNDGIGVYYKAGDQFGAGQQSYTLYGEDEDGLSLYGTGTEAGAEYYHGLKVQSVGEL
;
A
#
# COMPACT_ATOMS: atom_id res chain seq x y z
N PRO A 1 36.69 -16.69 6.59
CA PRO A 1 36.27 -15.50 5.81
C PRO A 1 35.56 -15.95 4.53
N HIS A 2 34.24 -15.87 4.49
CA HIS A 2 33.47 -16.24 3.30
C HIS A 2 33.67 -15.15 2.25
N ILE A 3 34.32 -15.51 1.14
CA ILE A 3 34.63 -14.61 0.02
C ILE A 3 33.40 -14.60 -0.89
N TRP A 4 32.83 -13.41 -1.09
CA TRP A 4 31.54 -13.13 -1.74
C TRP A 4 31.60 -13.05 -3.28
N GLN A 5 32.46 -13.83 -3.95
CA GLN A 5 32.68 -13.65 -5.39
C GLN A 5 31.91 -14.62 -6.30
N ASP A 6 31.28 -15.67 -5.75
CA ASP A 6 30.69 -16.76 -6.56
C ASP A 6 29.30 -17.20 -6.09
N ASN A 7 28.36 -16.29 -5.82
CA ASN A 7 26.95 -16.65 -5.63
C ASN A 7 26.09 -16.27 -6.83
N SER A 8 25.42 -17.27 -7.39
CA SER A 8 24.47 -17.19 -8.49
C SER A 8 23.18 -16.46 -8.06
N PHE A 9 23.24 -15.15 -7.86
CA PHE A 9 22.01 -14.36 -7.68
C PHE A 9 21.39 -14.11 -9.06
N HIS A 10 20.57 -15.08 -9.48
CA HIS A 10 19.83 -15.12 -10.74
C HIS A 10 18.80 -13.98 -10.88
N ASP A 11 18.91 -13.23 -11.99
CA ASP A 11 17.87 -12.83 -12.96
C ASP A 11 16.52 -12.24 -12.49
N HIS A 12 16.32 -11.89 -11.22
CA HIS A 12 15.00 -11.44 -10.74
C HIS A 12 14.86 -9.93 -10.57
N PHE A 13 15.90 -9.13 -10.78
CA PHE A 13 15.90 -7.74 -10.32
C PHE A 13 15.53 -6.69 -11.37
N ILE A 14 15.57 -6.98 -12.67
CA ILE A 14 15.19 -6.00 -13.69
C ILE A 14 14.42 -6.69 -14.82
N TYR A 15 13.14 -6.36 -14.96
CA TYR A 15 12.37 -6.62 -16.18
C TYR A 15 12.27 -5.30 -16.93
N PRO A 16 13.18 -5.00 -17.86
CA PRO A 16 13.12 -3.73 -18.57
C PRO A 16 11.85 -3.70 -19.39
N ASP A 17 11.07 -2.62 -19.26
CA ASP A 17 9.97 -2.36 -20.19
C ASP A 17 10.53 -2.41 -21.62
N LEU A 18 9.80 -3.01 -22.56
CA LEU A 18 10.16 -3.08 -23.97
C LEU A 18 10.51 -1.69 -24.51
N VAL A 19 9.81 -0.65 -24.05
CA VAL A 19 10.03 0.73 -24.48
C VAL A 19 11.01 1.53 -23.60
N ALA A 20 11.54 0.95 -22.51
CA ALA A 20 12.51 1.65 -21.67
C ALA A 20 13.82 1.92 -22.43
N SER A 21 14.39 3.12 -22.25
CA SER A 21 15.72 3.44 -22.78
C SER A 21 16.82 2.75 -21.97
N ASP A 22 18.01 2.59 -22.56
CA ASP A 22 19.17 2.03 -21.85
C ASP A 22 19.49 2.81 -20.57
N ASN A 23 19.36 4.14 -20.59
CA ASN A 23 19.55 4.98 -19.40
C ASN A 23 18.52 4.67 -18.31
N ALA A 24 17.24 4.54 -18.66
CA ALA A 24 16.19 4.19 -17.70
C ALA A 24 16.43 2.79 -17.09
N ILE A 25 16.96 1.86 -17.88
CA ILE A 25 17.31 0.52 -17.41
C ILE A 25 18.51 0.59 -16.46
N LYS A 26 19.54 1.38 -16.77
CA LYS A 26 20.69 1.60 -15.87
C LYS A 26 20.27 2.25 -14.56
N GLU A 27 19.43 3.28 -14.60
CA GLU A 27 18.89 3.92 -13.40
C GLU A 27 18.12 2.92 -12.52
N GLN A 28 17.36 2.00 -13.13
CA GLN A 28 16.69 0.92 -12.39
C GLN A 28 17.66 -0.10 -11.79
N ILE A 29 18.71 -0.49 -12.53
CA ILE A 29 19.77 -1.37 -12.03
C ILE A 29 20.46 -0.72 -10.83
N GLU A 30 20.86 0.54 -10.95
CA GLU A 30 21.52 1.30 -9.88
C GLU A 30 20.62 1.40 -8.65
N ALA A 31 19.35 1.80 -8.82
CA ALA A 31 18.41 1.93 -7.72
C ALA A 31 18.14 0.59 -7.01
N ALA A 32 18.00 -0.51 -7.76
CA ALA A 32 17.79 -1.83 -7.19
C ALA A 32 19.02 -2.33 -6.42
N PHE A 33 20.21 -2.08 -6.95
CA PHE A 33 21.47 -2.47 -6.32
C PHE A 33 21.74 -1.66 -5.04
N ASP A 34 21.55 -0.34 -5.09
CA ASP A 34 21.69 0.54 -3.93
C ASP A 34 20.71 0.14 -2.82
N TYR A 35 19.45 -0.16 -3.19
CA TYR A 35 18.44 -0.62 -2.25
C TYR A 35 18.84 -1.93 -1.55
N PHE A 36 19.22 -2.93 -2.34
CA PHE A 36 19.61 -4.24 -1.83
C PHE A 36 20.78 -4.15 -0.86
N ASN A 37 21.86 -3.49 -1.28
CA ASN A 37 23.08 -3.43 -0.49
C ASN A 37 22.84 -2.80 0.88
N ALA A 38 21.95 -1.83 0.92
CA ALA A 38 21.84 -1.02 2.09
C ALA A 38 20.70 -1.46 3.01
N LEU A 39 19.69 -2.18 2.50
CA LEU A 39 18.87 -3.08 3.32
C LEU A 39 19.72 -4.17 3.95
N HIS A 40 20.60 -4.80 3.17
CA HIS A 40 21.51 -5.83 3.67
C HIS A 40 22.42 -5.28 4.78
N LYS A 41 23.00 -4.09 4.59
CA LYS A 41 23.79 -3.40 5.62
C LYS A 41 22.97 -3.10 6.87
N ALA A 42 21.75 -2.59 6.74
CA ALA A 42 20.89 -2.30 7.87
C ALA A 42 20.54 -3.57 8.68
N CYS A 43 20.26 -4.69 7.99
CA CYS A 43 20.02 -5.98 8.65
C CYS A 43 21.27 -6.45 9.41
N TRP A 44 22.44 -6.34 8.78
CA TRP A 44 23.72 -6.70 9.37
C TRP A 44 24.01 -5.89 10.64
N ASP A 45 23.89 -4.56 10.57
CA ASP A 45 24.17 -3.66 11.69
C ASP A 45 23.19 -3.87 12.86
N ALA A 46 21.93 -4.21 12.55
CA ALA A 46 20.90 -4.49 13.55
C ALA A 46 20.87 -5.94 14.06
N GLY A 47 21.74 -6.83 13.54
CA GLY A 47 21.73 -8.26 13.89
C GLY A 47 20.45 -8.99 13.47
N LYS A 48 19.76 -8.51 12.44
CA LYS A 48 18.54 -9.10 11.90
C LYS A 48 18.84 -10.09 10.79
N GLU A 49 17.96 -11.08 10.61
CA GLU A 49 18.05 -12.00 9.48
C GLU A 49 17.57 -11.31 8.20
N PHE A 50 18.43 -11.26 7.18
CA PHE A 50 18.19 -10.48 5.97
C PHE A 50 16.99 -10.97 5.17
N ILE A 51 16.82 -12.29 5.01
CA ILE A 51 15.72 -12.86 4.24
C ILE A 51 14.37 -12.54 4.88
N ASP A 52 14.26 -12.51 6.20
CA ASP A 52 13.05 -12.19 6.93
C ASP A 52 12.69 -10.70 6.82
N GLU A 53 13.68 -9.80 6.86
CA GLU A 53 13.43 -8.38 6.55
C GLU A 53 13.13 -8.17 5.06
N TRP A 54 13.79 -8.91 4.17
CA TRP A 54 13.56 -8.89 2.72
C TRP A 54 12.14 -9.31 2.35
N LYS A 55 11.53 -10.24 3.09
CA LYS A 55 10.12 -10.62 2.88
C LYS A 55 9.15 -9.49 3.21
N LYS A 56 9.50 -8.60 4.14
CA LYS A 56 8.68 -7.46 4.57
C LYS A 56 8.71 -6.29 3.59
N VAL A 57 9.73 -6.21 2.74
CA VAL A 57 9.83 -5.18 1.71
C VAL A 57 8.57 -5.18 0.83
N PRO A 58 7.80 -4.08 0.81
CA PRO A 58 6.59 -3.96 0.02
C PRO A 58 6.85 -4.24 -1.45
N ARG A 59 5.86 -4.85 -2.11
CA ARG A 59 5.90 -5.06 -3.55
C ARG A 59 5.46 -3.76 -4.21
N LYS A 60 6.38 -2.96 -4.74
CA LYS A 60 5.99 -1.76 -5.50
C LYS A 60 5.29 -2.20 -6.79
N ALA A 61 4.12 -1.64 -7.08
CA ALA A 61 3.42 -1.87 -8.33
C ALA A 61 4.33 -1.52 -9.52
N GLY A 62 4.40 -2.40 -10.53
CA GLY A 62 5.34 -2.28 -11.65
C GLY A 62 6.80 -2.61 -11.33
N THR A 63 7.12 -3.16 -10.15
CA THR A 63 8.47 -3.63 -9.81
C THR A 63 8.57 -5.15 -9.70
N ILE A 64 9.80 -5.61 -9.44
CA ILE A 64 10.34 -6.97 -9.31
C ILE A 64 9.40 -8.03 -8.71
N ARG A 65 8.47 -7.65 -7.83
CA ARG A 65 7.57 -8.59 -7.12
C ARG A 65 6.11 -8.50 -7.52
N ASP A 66 5.74 -7.61 -8.44
CA ASP A 66 4.35 -7.47 -8.85
C ASP A 66 3.85 -8.78 -9.49
N VAL A 67 2.65 -9.19 -9.13
CA VAL A 67 2.14 -10.51 -9.54
C VAL A 67 2.00 -10.51 -11.06
N PHE A 68 2.58 -11.51 -11.71
CA PHE A 68 2.31 -11.80 -13.10
C PHE A 68 0.80 -11.79 -13.36
N VAL A 69 0.29 -10.77 -14.05
CA VAL A 69 -1.10 -10.75 -14.50
C VAL A 69 -1.23 -11.79 -15.59
N LYS A 70 -1.72 -12.97 -15.23
CA LYS A 70 -1.95 -14.09 -16.14
C LYS A 70 -2.92 -13.65 -17.23
N GLY A 71 -2.42 -13.47 -18.46
CA GLY A 71 -3.22 -13.13 -19.64
C GLY A 71 -2.91 -11.76 -20.28
N ALA A 72 -2.06 -10.92 -19.69
CA ALA A 72 -1.55 -9.74 -20.38
C ALA A 72 -0.66 -10.16 -21.57
N PRO A 73 -0.85 -9.63 -22.80
CA PRO A 73 0.04 -9.91 -23.91
C PRO A 73 1.43 -9.37 -23.58
N LYS A 74 2.34 -10.25 -23.19
CA LYS A 74 3.76 -9.94 -23.15
C LYS A 74 4.37 -10.44 -24.43
N ASP A 75 5.06 -9.56 -25.14
CA ASP A 75 5.97 -9.96 -26.19
C ASP A 75 7.23 -10.54 -25.53
N PHE A 76 7.08 -11.78 -25.03
CA PHE A 76 8.12 -12.52 -24.34
C PHE A 76 9.38 -12.63 -25.20
N GLU A 77 9.19 -12.78 -26.50
CA GLU A 77 10.26 -12.82 -27.49
C GLU A 77 11.00 -11.48 -27.55
N ALA A 78 10.29 -10.36 -27.64
CA ALA A 78 10.93 -9.04 -27.62
C ALA A 78 11.64 -8.74 -26.29
N CYS A 79 11.09 -9.16 -25.15
CA CYS A 79 11.77 -9.03 -23.84
C CYS A 79 13.03 -9.88 -23.79
N GLN A 80 12.99 -11.10 -24.32
CA GLN A 80 14.13 -11.99 -24.38
C GLN A 80 15.23 -11.45 -25.29
N VAL A 81 14.87 -10.90 -26.46
CA VAL A 81 15.81 -10.24 -27.37
C VAL A 81 16.49 -9.05 -26.70
N LYS A 82 15.74 -8.22 -25.99
CA LYS A 82 16.28 -7.05 -25.28
C LYS A 82 17.21 -7.46 -24.14
N ALA A 83 16.84 -8.49 -23.37
CA ALA A 83 17.71 -9.03 -22.33
C ALA A 83 19.03 -9.58 -22.92
N GLN A 84 18.95 -10.30 -24.04
CA GLN A 84 20.14 -10.79 -24.74
C GLN A 84 21.01 -9.65 -25.26
N ASP A 85 20.43 -8.60 -25.83
CA ASP A 85 21.16 -7.41 -26.26
C ASP A 85 21.93 -6.73 -25.11
N ILE A 86 21.28 -6.55 -23.96
CA ILE A 86 21.93 -6.01 -22.75
C ILE A 86 23.09 -6.91 -22.30
N VAL A 87 22.90 -8.24 -22.31
CA VAL A 87 23.97 -9.20 -21.98
C VAL A 87 25.15 -9.09 -22.93
N PHE A 88 24.91 -8.88 -24.23
CA PHE A 88 25.98 -8.68 -25.21
C PHE A 88 26.71 -7.34 -25.03
N ARG A 89 26.05 -6.34 -24.43
CA ARG A 89 26.61 -5.01 -24.13
C ARG A 89 26.84 -4.79 -22.63
N LEU A 90 27.15 -5.85 -21.89
CA LEU A 90 27.25 -5.79 -20.42
C LEU A 90 28.19 -4.67 -19.93
N SER A 91 29.30 -4.41 -20.63
CA SER A 91 30.23 -3.33 -20.30
C SER A 91 29.60 -1.94 -20.32
N GLU A 92 28.54 -1.73 -21.12
CA GLU A 92 27.82 -0.46 -21.15
C GLU A 92 26.93 -0.29 -19.93
N PHE A 93 26.54 -1.38 -19.26
CA PHE A 93 25.69 -1.40 -18.07
C PHE A 93 26.49 -1.65 -16.78
N GLU A 94 27.81 -1.56 -16.83
CA GLU A 94 28.65 -1.58 -15.63
C GLU A 94 28.30 -0.40 -14.73
N ILE A 95 27.97 -0.71 -13.48
CA ILE A 95 27.74 0.28 -12.42
C ILE A 95 29.00 0.37 -11.56
N ASP A 96 29.47 1.59 -11.33
CA ASP A 96 30.63 1.82 -10.46
C ASP A 96 30.31 1.37 -9.04
N LYS A 97 31.30 0.77 -8.38
CA LYS A 97 31.19 0.41 -6.95
C LYS A 97 31.09 1.70 -6.14
N ARG A 98 29.91 1.99 -5.59
CA ARG A 98 29.68 3.14 -4.70
C ARG A 98 29.77 2.71 -3.23
N ILE A 99 30.44 3.50 -2.41
CA ILE A 99 30.41 3.37 -0.95
C ILE A 99 29.17 4.13 -0.48
N ILE A 100 28.17 3.41 0.02
CA ILE A 100 26.96 4.02 0.57
C ILE A 100 27.24 4.33 2.05
N SER A 101 27.68 5.56 2.34
CA SER A 101 28.09 5.98 3.69
C SER A 101 26.91 6.19 4.63
N ASP A 102 25.79 6.68 4.09
CA ASP A 102 24.58 7.03 4.83
C ASP A 102 23.38 6.59 3.98
N PHE A 103 22.99 5.33 4.12
CA PHE A 103 21.72 4.86 3.58
C PHE A 103 20.69 4.87 4.68
N GLU A 104 19.82 5.87 4.62
CA GLU A 104 18.46 5.62 5.07
C GLU A 104 17.82 4.78 3.98
N LEU A 105 17.28 3.61 4.37
CA LEU A 105 16.37 2.88 3.50
C LEU A 105 15.40 3.92 2.93
N PRO A 106 15.23 4.04 1.59
CA PRO A 106 13.99 4.63 1.12
C PRO A 106 12.94 3.78 1.81
N LYS A 107 12.17 4.43 2.68
CA LYS A 107 11.10 3.80 3.43
C LYS A 107 10.10 3.45 2.34
N GLY A 108 10.35 2.31 1.69
CA GLY A 108 9.60 1.88 0.53
C GLY A 108 8.16 1.90 0.98
N GLU A 109 7.31 2.60 0.23
CA GLU A 109 5.91 2.84 0.58
C GLU A 109 5.34 1.54 1.16
N GLY A 110 5.21 1.48 2.48
CA GLY A 110 4.33 0.51 3.08
C GLY A 110 2.97 0.93 2.58
N THR A 111 2.34 0.08 1.78
CA THR A 111 0.95 0.29 1.43
C THR A 111 0.17 0.12 2.71
N ILE A 112 -0.37 1.22 3.22
CA ILE A 112 -1.34 1.15 4.29
C ILE A 112 -2.54 0.42 3.73
N ASP A 113 -3.10 -0.51 4.50
CA ASP A 113 -4.38 -1.10 4.21
C ASP A 113 -5.26 -1.10 5.47
N ILE A 114 -6.55 -0.82 5.28
CA ILE A 114 -7.53 -0.68 6.36
C ILE A 114 -8.91 -1.11 5.87
N GLY A 115 -9.69 -1.75 6.74
CA GLY A 115 -11.04 -2.19 6.41
C GLY A 115 -11.07 -3.43 5.52
N GLN A 116 -12.24 -3.78 5.04
CA GLN A 116 -12.51 -5.06 4.39
C GLN A 116 -12.86 -4.89 2.93
N GLU A 117 -12.43 -5.85 2.11
CA GLU A 117 -12.64 -5.84 0.67
C GLU A 117 -14.10 -5.51 0.31
N ALA A 118 -14.26 -4.63 -0.67
CA ALA A 118 -15.56 -4.21 -1.17
C ALA A 118 -16.22 -5.34 -1.98
N VAL A 119 -17.21 -6.00 -1.39
CA VAL A 119 -17.96 -7.09 -2.03
C VAL A 119 -19.43 -6.73 -2.25
N SER A 120 -20.09 -7.42 -3.17
CA SER A 120 -21.54 -7.35 -3.35
C SER A 120 -22.28 -8.17 -2.30
N GLY A 121 -23.46 -7.73 -1.86
CA GLY A 121 -24.20 -8.41 -0.79
C GLY A 121 -25.46 -7.64 -0.35
N PRO A 122 -26.03 -8.00 0.80
CA PRO A 122 -27.20 -7.30 1.34
C PRO A 122 -26.84 -5.90 1.84
N GLY A 123 -27.76 -4.95 1.63
CA GLY A 123 -27.59 -3.57 2.06
C GLY A 123 -27.86 -3.33 3.54
N TRP A 124 -27.04 -2.50 4.18
CA TRP A 124 -27.24 -1.93 5.50
C TRP A 124 -28.01 -0.60 5.42
N SER A 125 -28.78 -0.28 6.46
CA SER A 125 -29.61 0.92 6.57
C SER A 125 -28.79 2.22 6.70
N HIS A 126 -29.15 3.27 5.95
CA HIS A 126 -28.53 4.59 6.06
C HIS A 126 -28.85 5.33 7.37
N GLY A 127 -28.20 6.48 7.59
CA GLY A 127 -28.44 7.36 8.73
C GLY A 127 -27.66 7.01 9.98
N TYR A 128 -26.67 6.14 9.87
CA TYR A 128 -25.76 5.74 10.96
C TYR A 128 -24.31 5.98 10.55
N THR A 129 -23.50 6.44 11.50
CA THR A 129 -22.05 6.29 11.39
C THR A 129 -21.70 4.87 11.78
N THR A 130 -20.96 4.18 10.93
CA THR A 130 -20.54 2.80 11.12
C THR A 130 -19.02 2.70 11.14
N ILE A 131 -18.48 1.77 11.91
CA ILE A 131 -17.05 1.50 12.08
C ILE A 131 -16.84 0.00 11.83
N ASN A 132 -16.01 -0.32 10.85
CA ASN A 132 -15.62 -1.69 10.53
C ASN A 132 -14.47 -2.12 11.43
N LEU A 133 -14.66 -3.16 12.23
CA LEU A 133 -13.58 -3.68 13.08
C LEU A 133 -12.60 -4.56 12.30
N SER A 134 -13.02 -5.06 11.13
CA SER A 134 -12.18 -5.89 10.27
C SER A 134 -10.99 -5.10 9.74
N ASN A 135 -9.82 -5.74 9.85
CA ASN A 135 -8.56 -5.26 9.30
C ASN A 135 -8.22 -3.81 9.74
N PRO A 136 -7.84 -3.60 11.01
CA PRO A 136 -7.31 -2.32 11.45
C PRO A 136 -6.09 -1.90 10.63
N ALA A 137 -5.83 -0.59 10.54
CA ALA A 137 -4.74 -0.06 9.74
C ALA A 137 -3.40 -0.67 10.13
N ASN A 138 -2.70 -1.24 9.16
CA ASN A 138 -1.41 -1.90 9.39
C ASN A 138 -0.26 -0.92 9.71
N ALA A 139 -0.41 0.37 9.38
CA ALA A 139 0.60 1.42 9.57
C ALA A 139 -0.03 2.83 9.61
N SER A 140 0.70 3.81 10.15
CA SER A 140 0.31 5.22 10.14
C SER A 140 0.72 5.96 8.87
N GLY A 141 -0.10 6.89 8.39
CA GLY A 141 0.15 7.73 7.22
C GLY A 141 -1.13 8.35 6.68
N GLU A 142 -1.32 8.29 5.35
CA GLU A 142 -2.46 8.89 4.66
C GLU A 142 -3.12 7.85 3.75
N ILE A 143 -4.44 7.66 3.88
CA ILE A 143 -5.27 6.88 2.96
C ILE A 143 -5.67 7.78 1.78
N ASP A 144 -5.21 7.42 0.59
CA ASP A 144 -5.48 8.17 -0.65
C ASP A 144 -6.59 7.57 -1.51
N THR A 145 -6.97 6.32 -1.19
CA THR A 145 -7.90 5.53 -1.98
C THR A 145 -8.87 4.77 -1.09
N PHE A 146 -10.17 4.88 -1.36
CA PHE A 146 -11.20 4.01 -0.79
C PHE A 146 -11.95 3.25 -1.88
N LEU A 147 -12.27 1.98 -1.59
CA LEU A 147 -13.12 1.11 -2.39
C LEU A 147 -14.37 0.75 -1.58
N THR A 148 -15.54 0.79 -2.21
CA THR A 148 -16.79 0.38 -1.57
C THR A 148 -17.78 -0.23 -2.56
N TYR A 149 -18.78 -0.95 -2.04
CA TYR A 149 -19.92 -1.42 -2.82
C TYR A 149 -21.23 -0.98 -2.17
N PHE A 150 -22.07 -0.27 -2.92
CA PHE A 150 -23.41 0.11 -2.50
C PHE A 150 -24.46 -0.77 -3.18
N SER A 151 -25.41 -1.29 -2.41
CA SER A 151 -26.57 -2.03 -2.90
C SER A 151 -27.68 -1.10 -3.43
N THR A 152 -27.73 0.14 -2.94
CA THR A 152 -28.64 1.21 -3.40
C THR A 152 -27.87 2.53 -3.45
N ASN A 153 -28.09 3.36 -4.48
CA ASN A 153 -27.39 4.64 -4.67
C ASN A 153 -27.26 5.44 -3.36
N GLY A 154 -26.02 5.82 -3.04
CA GLY A 154 -25.67 6.58 -1.85
C GLY A 154 -25.62 8.09 -2.11
N SER A 155 -26.01 8.90 -1.12
CA SER A 155 -25.78 10.35 -1.10
C SER A 155 -25.44 10.85 0.30
N GLY A 156 -24.68 11.93 0.37
CA GLY A 156 -24.10 12.45 1.60
C GLY A 156 -23.23 11.37 2.26
N VAL A 157 -22.30 10.84 1.48
CA VAL A 157 -21.40 9.74 1.86
C VAL A 157 -20.09 10.33 2.36
N PHE A 158 -19.68 9.92 3.55
CA PHE A 158 -18.39 10.24 4.14
C PHE A 158 -17.64 8.96 4.45
N PHE A 159 -16.35 8.92 4.15
CA PHE A 159 -15.44 7.86 4.60
C PHE A 159 -14.41 8.44 5.55
N GLY A 160 -13.92 7.65 6.49
CA GLY A 160 -12.91 8.14 7.41
C GLY A 160 -12.33 7.05 8.27
N THR A 161 -11.48 7.49 9.20
CA THR A 161 -10.72 6.64 10.11
C THR A 161 -11.15 6.89 11.55
N PHE A 162 -11.11 5.85 12.38
CA PHE A 162 -11.54 5.90 13.77
C PHE A 162 -10.51 5.23 14.67
N TYR A 163 -10.29 5.80 15.85
CA TYR A 163 -9.46 5.21 16.89
C TYR A 163 -10.24 5.05 18.20
N GLY A 164 -9.71 4.22 19.10
CA GLY A 164 -10.31 3.95 20.40
C GLY A 164 -10.51 2.46 20.64
N SER A 165 -11.44 2.14 21.54
CA SER A 165 -11.70 0.76 21.92
C SER A 165 -13.14 0.60 22.41
N SER A 166 -13.69 -0.59 22.26
CA SER A 166 -15.10 -0.84 22.56
C SER A 166 -15.51 -0.35 23.96
N PRO A 167 -16.68 0.33 24.08
CA PRO A 167 -17.59 0.76 23.01
C PRO A 167 -17.32 2.20 22.52
N ASN A 168 -16.17 2.80 22.86
CA ASN A 168 -15.90 4.23 22.70
C ASN A 168 -14.85 4.50 21.62
N TYR A 169 -15.27 5.18 20.56
CA TYR A 169 -14.44 5.50 19.40
C TYR A 169 -14.51 6.98 19.07
N THR A 170 -13.49 7.50 18.41
CA THR A 170 -13.38 8.90 17.97
C THR A 170 -12.96 8.91 16.50
N SER A 171 -13.59 9.74 15.67
CA SER A 171 -13.11 9.95 14.30
C SER A 171 -11.75 10.64 14.33
N ARG A 172 -10.77 10.12 13.58
CA ARG A 172 -9.50 10.80 13.35
C ARG A 172 -9.64 11.77 12.19
N ASP A 173 -10.06 11.27 11.04
CA ASP A 173 -10.22 12.06 9.84
C ASP A 173 -11.40 11.61 8.97
N VAL A 174 -11.78 12.44 8.00
CA VAL A 174 -12.97 12.26 7.16
C VAL A 174 -12.84 12.90 5.78
N GLU A 175 -13.36 12.20 4.77
CA GLU A 175 -13.47 12.61 3.38
C GLU A 175 -14.92 12.67 2.94
N ASP A 176 -15.33 13.77 2.30
CA ASP A 176 -16.64 13.92 1.66
C ASP A 176 -16.62 13.33 0.25
N ILE A 177 -17.28 12.18 0.10
CA ILE A 177 -17.37 11.43 -1.16
C ILE A 177 -18.55 11.92 -2.00
N GLY A 178 -19.52 12.60 -1.39
CA GLY A 178 -20.74 13.07 -2.04
C GLY A 178 -21.71 11.92 -2.37
N SER A 179 -21.64 11.40 -3.60
CA SER A 179 -22.61 10.42 -4.11
C SER A 179 -21.92 9.17 -4.66
N VAL A 180 -22.52 8.00 -4.39
CA VAL A 180 -22.00 6.70 -4.81
C VAL A 180 -23.06 5.97 -5.62
N VAL A 181 -22.75 5.59 -6.86
CA VAL A 181 -23.66 4.80 -7.71
C VAL A 181 -23.59 3.33 -7.30
N SER A 182 -24.75 2.71 -7.03
CA SER A 182 -24.84 1.30 -6.64
C SER A 182 -24.58 0.32 -7.77
N GLY A 183 -24.43 -0.96 -7.41
CA GLY A 183 -24.42 -2.09 -8.35
C GLY A 183 -23.05 -2.47 -8.88
N ASP A 184 -21.98 -1.82 -8.41
CA ASP A 184 -20.60 -2.15 -8.73
C ASP A 184 -19.66 -1.64 -7.62
N VAL A 185 -18.43 -2.15 -7.60
CA VAL A 185 -17.36 -1.58 -6.77
C VAL A 185 -17.02 -0.19 -7.29
N ARG A 186 -16.95 0.78 -6.37
CA ARG A 186 -16.55 2.16 -6.66
C ARG A 186 -15.23 2.44 -5.99
N THR A 187 -14.29 2.96 -6.77
CA THR A 187 -12.98 3.40 -6.30
C THR A 187 -12.94 4.91 -6.31
N PHE A 188 -12.52 5.49 -5.20
CA PHE A 188 -12.32 6.92 -5.00
C PHE A 188 -10.85 7.13 -4.68
N THR A 189 -10.16 7.96 -5.46
CA THR A 189 -8.71 8.22 -5.34
C THR A 189 -8.46 9.72 -5.16
N GLY A 190 -7.25 10.10 -4.74
CA GLY A 190 -6.88 11.50 -4.55
C GLY A 190 -7.50 12.09 -3.28
N LEU A 191 -7.71 11.23 -2.29
CA LEU A 191 -8.16 11.56 -0.94
C LEU A 191 -6.94 11.87 -0.07
N HIS A 192 -7.15 12.48 1.08
CA HIS A 192 -6.13 12.85 2.05
C HIS A 192 -6.64 12.57 3.47
N CYS A 193 -6.85 11.28 3.78
CA CYS A 193 -7.43 10.86 5.05
C CYS A 193 -6.35 10.34 6.00
N ASP A 194 -6.05 11.10 7.05
CA ASP A 194 -5.06 10.74 8.07
C ASP A 194 -5.41 9.40 8.75
N VAL A 195 -4.40 8.57 8.96
CA VAL A 195 -4.54 7.27 9.62
C VAL A 195 -3.35 6.97 10.53
N GLU A 196 -3.62 6.33 11.66
CA GLU A 196 -2.58 5.70 12.49
C GLU A 196 -2.74 4.18 12.52
N THR A 197 -1.63 3.48 12.81
CA THR A 197 -1.67 2.03 13.10
C THR A 197 -2.78 1.71 14.09
N ASP A 198 -3.50 0.62 13.82
CA ASP A 198 -4.65 0.12 14.58
C ASP A 198 -5.94 0.95 14.50
N ASP A 199 -5.98 2.00 13.66
CA ASP A 199 -7.25 2.67 13.35
C ASP A 199 -8.21 1.77 12.56
N PHE A 200 -9.49 2.10 12.59
CA PHE A 200 -10.57 1.40 11.91
C PHE A 200 -11.17 2.24 10.79
N ALA A 201 -11.54 1.61 9.68
CA ALA A 201 -12.29 2.27 8.62
C ALA A 201 -13.74 2.48 9.04
N GLY A 202 -14.31 3.65 8.77
CA GLY A 202 -15.71 3.94 9.04
C GLY A 202 -16.34 4.84 7.99
N MET A 203 -17.65 4.99 8.08
CA MET A 203 -18.40 5.81 7.15
C MET A 203 -19.68 6.38 7.76
N TYR A 204 -20.23 7.37 7.07
CA TYR A 204 -21.60 7.84 7.26
C TYR A 204 -22.28 7.96 5.89
N VAL A 205 -23.58 7.68 5.83
CA VAL A 205 -24.39 7.88 4.63
C VAL A 205 -25.74 8.47 5.00
N THR A 206 -26.13 9.55 4.32
CA THR A 206 -27.42 10.21 4.54
C THR A 206 -28.58 9.37 3.99
N SER A 207 -28.43 8.85 2.76
CA SER A 207 -29.39 7.92 2.14
C SER A 207 -28.69 6.93 1.21
N GLY A 208 -29.31 5.75 1.02
CA GLY A 208 -28.74 4.63 0.27
C GLY A 208 -28.51 3.41 1.16
N ALA A 209 -27.70 2.46 0.69
CA ALA A 209 -27.34 1.29 1.48
C ALA A 209 -25.98 0.72 1.06
N ILE A 210 -24.98 0.81 1.95
CA ILE A 210 -23.70 0.10 1.80
C ILE A 210 -23.91 -1.41 2.01
N VAL A 211 -23.11 -2.26 1.39
CA VAL A 211 -23.16 -3.70 1.61
C VAL A 211 -22.48 -4.13 2.92
N LEU A 212 -23.12 -5.08 3.62
CA LEU A 212 -22.46 -5.92 4.61
C LEU A 212 -21.73 -7.10 3.96
N ASN A 213 -20.50 -7.32 4.43
CA ASN A 213 -19.72 -8.51 4.17
C ASN A 213 -19.90 -9.50 5.33
N ASN A 214 -20.09 -10.79 5.05
CA ASN A 214 -20.30 -11.82 6.08
C ASN A 214 -18.99 -12.47 6.56
N ASP A 215 -17.84 -11.92 6.15
CA ASP A 215 -16.50 -12.39 6.56
C ASP A 215 -15.82 -11.40 7.51
N GLY A 216 -16.59 -10.57 8.21
CA GLY A 216 -16.06 -9.54 9.11
C GLY A 216 -15.89 -9.99 10.56
N ILE A 217 -15.44 -9.08 11.43
CA ILE A 217 -15.33 -9.33 12.89
C ILE A 217 -16.17 -8.33 13.71
N GLY A 218 -17.18 -7.72 13.09
CA GLY A 218 -18.14 -6.85 13.72
C GLY A 218 -18.15 -5.43 13.18
N VAL A 219 -19.33 -4.81 13.26
CA VAL A 219 -19.55 -3.40 12.90
C VAL A 219 -20.11 -2.66 14.11
N TYR A 220 -19.44 -1.59 14.53
CA TYR A 220 -20.03 -0.65 15.48
C TYR A 220 -20.86 0.39 14.74
N TYR A 221 -21.99 0.80 15.30
CA TYR A 221 -22.85 1.81 14.69
C TYR A 221 -23.43 2.79 15.72
N LYS A 222 -23.72 4.00 15.26
CA LYS A 222 -24.39 5.06 16.01
C LYS A 222 -25.21 5.94 15.09
N ALA A 223 -26.42 6.30 15.50
CA ALA A 223 -27.32 7.12 14.68
C ALA A 223 -26.74 8.53 14.45
N GLY A 224 -26.87 9.03 13.22
CA GLY A 224 -26.38 10.34 12.79
C GLY A 224 -24.91 10.35 12.37
N ASP A 225 -24.49 11.51 11.85
CA ASP A 225 -23.10 11.81 11.54
C ASP A 225 -22.32 12.07 12.84
N GLN A 226 -21.23 11.33 13.04
CA GLN A 226 -20.37 11.42 14.22
C GLN A 226 -18.96 11.92 13.89
N PHE A 227 -18.67 12.26 12.64
CA PHE A 227 -17.38 12.83 12.29
C PHE A 227 -17.20 14.19 12.97
N GLY A 228 -16.06 14.38 13.65
CA GLY A 228 -15.78 15.60 14.42
C GLY A 228 -16.57 15.74 15.73
N ALA A 229 -17.37 14.74 16.13
CA ALA A 229 -18.15 14.77 17.37
C ALA A 229 -17.33 14.44 18.64
N GLY A 230 -16.02 14.24 18.51
CA GLY A 230 -15.14 13.74 19.57
C GLY A 230 -15.42 12.27 19.92
N GLN A 231 -15.08 11.85 21.13
CA GLN A 231 -15.31 10.47 21.56
C GLN A 231 -16.80 10.19 21.74
N GLN A 232 -17.27 9.13 21.08
CA GLN A 232 -18.65 8.68 21.10
C GLN A 232 -18.73 7.21 21.50
N SER A 233 -19.83 6.84 22.17
CA SER A 233 -20.16 5.44 22.47
C SER A 233 -21.06 4.87 21.39
N TYR A 234 -20.67 3.72 20.83
CA TYR A 234 -21.31 3.01 19.73
C TYR A 234 -21.94 1.70 20.20
N THR A 235 -22.87 1.17 19.40
CA THR A 235 -23.49 -0.15 19.62
C THR A 235 -22.89 -1.17 18.65
N LEU A 236 -22.53 -2.36 19.13
CA LEU A 236 -22.10 -3.45 18.26
C LEU A 236 -23.31 -4.02 17.52
N TYR A 237 -23.16 -4.25 16.21
CA TYR A 237 -24.14 -4.94 15.40
C TYR A 237 -23.70 -6.37 15.11
N GLY A 238 -24.57 -7.33 15.44
CA GLY A 238 -24.31 -8.76 15.23
C GLY A 238 -23.21 -9.32 16.13
N GLU A 239 -23.09 -10.63 16.18
CA GLU A 239 -21.92 -11.32 16.73
C GLU A 239 -20.99 -11.70 15.55
N ASP A 240 -19.73 -11.29 15.64
CA ASP A 240 -18.50 -11.81 15.00
C ASP A 240 -18.41 -12.18 13.50
N GLU A 241 -19.39 -11.88 12.64
CA GLU A 241 -19.28 -12.18 11.19
C GLU A 241 -19.58 -11.01 10.25
N ASP A 242 -20.13 -9.90 10.76
CA ASP A 242 -20.50 -8.76 9.91
C ASP A 242 -19.31 -7.79 9.73
N GLY A 243 -19.06 -7.37 8.49
CA GLY A 243 -18.09 -6.34 8.11
C GLY A 243 -18.69 -5.36 7.11
N LEU A 244 -18.07 -4.19 6.94
CA LEU A 244 -18.50 -3.23 5.91
C LEU A 244 -17.73 -3.46 4.62
N SER A 245 -18.40 -3.43 3.46
CA SER A 245 -17.74 -3.35 2.15
C SER A 245 -17.07 -1.98 1.95
N LEU A 246 -16.00 -1.72 2.70
CA LEU A 246 -15.21 -0.51 2.73
C LEU A 246 -13.74 -0.86 3.00
N TYR A 247 -12.90 -0.63 1.99
CA TYR A 247 -11.47 -0.90 2.03
C TYR A 247 -10.70 0.36 1.66
N GLY A 248 -9.71 0.72 2.47
CA GLY A 248 -8.82 1.85 2.22
C GLY A 248 -7.39 1.38 1.93
N THR A 249 -6.71 2.09 1.04
CA THR A 249 -5.26 1.95 0.83
C THR A 249 -4.57 3.30 0.85
N GLY A 250 -3.33 3.32 1.30
CA GLY A 250 -2.59 4.56 1.47
C GLY A 250 -1.08 4.38 1.56
N THR A 251 -0.41 5.44 1.96
CA THR A 251 1.05 5.52 2.07
C THR A 251 1.47 5.90 3.48
N GLU A 252 2.49 5.23 4.03
CA GLU A 252 3.04 5.51 5.35
C GLU A 252 3.56 6.96 5.53
N ALA A 253 3.36 7.51 6.74
CA ALA A 253 3.96 8.77 7.16
C ALA A 253 5.50 8.69 7.08
N GLY A 254 6.11 9.71 6.46
CA GLY A 254 7.56 9.77 6.27
C GLY A 254 8.08 8.98 5.06
N ALA A 255 7.20 8.53 4.16
CA ALA A 255 7.58 8.20 2.79
C ALA A 255 7.93 9.50 2.03
N GLU A 256 9.03 10.15 2.40
CA GLU A 256 9.58 11.22 1.57
C GLU A 256 10.16 10.61 0.29
N TYR A 257 9.72 11.12 -0.86
CA TYR A 257 10.39 10.89 -2.14
C TYR A 257 11.81 11.45 -2.07
N TYR A 258 12.77 10.65 -1.62
CA TYR A 258 14.19 10.96 -1.80
C TYR A 258 14.56 10.74 -3.27
N HIS A 259 14.25 11.72 -4.12
CA HIS A 259 14.78 11.84 -5.48
C HIS A 259 16.24 12.32 -5.52
N GLY A 260 17.05 11.99 -4.50
CA GLY A 260 18.42 12.48 -4.43
C GLY A 260 19.30 11.64 -3.52
N LEU A 261 19.94 10.63 -4.10
CA LEU A 261 21.24 10.16 -3.62
C LEU A 261 22.17 11.38 -3.47
N LYS A 262 22.56 11.72 -2.24
CA LYS A 262 23.74 12.57 -2.05
C LYS A 262 24.97 11.68 -2.22
N VAL A 263 25.45 11.59 -3.46
CA VAL A 263 26.78 11.04 -3.73
C VAL A 263 27.80 11.96 -3.06
N GLN A 264 28.41 11.52 -1.96
CA GLN A 264 29.66 12.13 -1.53
C GLN A 264 30.73 11.72 -2.53
N SER A 265 31.24 12.67 -3.31
CA SER A 265 32.41 12.46 -4.16
C SER A 265 33.56 11.95 -3.28
N VAL A 266 34.03 10.73 -3.54
CA VAL A 266 35.21 10.18 -2.87
C VAL A 266 36.39 11.05 -3.28
N GLY A 267 36.92 11.82 -2.34
CA GLY A 267 38.19 12.50 -2.51
C GLY A 267 39.29 11.47 -2.73
N GLU A 268 40.10 11.69 -3.77
CA GLU A 268 41.23 10.86 -4.16
C GLU A 268 42.17 10.61 -2.95
N LEU A 269 42.56 9.34 -2.76
CA LEU A 269 43.68 8.91 -1.91
C LEU A 269 44.84 8.44 -2.79
#